data_AF-A0A3A9Z1Y0-F1
#
_entry.id   AF-A0A3A9Z1Y0-F1
#
_cell.length_a   1.000
_cell.length_b   1.000
_cell.length_c   1.000
_cell.angle_alpha   90.00
_cell.angle_beta   90.00
_cell.angle_gamma   90.00
#
_symmetry.space_group_name_H-M   'P 1'
#
loop_
_entity.id
_entity.type
_entity.pdbx_description
1 polymer ?
#
loop_
_entity_poly.entity_id
_entity_poly.type
_entity_poly.pdbx_seq_one_letter_code
_entity_poly.pdbx_strand_id
1 'polypeptide(L)'
;MKDGERSATALVGSRERVFLMQFWARGVCMARGNTDDLHAVAGAMRTWQSGARVRELGSEWPFVTFSPLAAAHERGEAAECTWRRYHENARRAPQLLRLHSFITVAIHEPRLRQLMPFTSHWNLGFSRTVGYPYSGDCPWVEPLDGDRYRVTAADRRRELGTADAARSVALVLAELPDR
;
A
#
# COMPACT_ATOMS: atom_id res chain seq x y z
N MET A 1 -26.13 0.47 -9.74
CA MET A 1 -25.23 -0.32 -10.60
C MET A 1 -23.80 0.16 -10.30
N LYS A 2 -23.05 -0.54 -9.44
CA LYS A 2 -21.73 -0.11 -8.93
C LYS A 2 -20.65 -1.06 -9.48
N ASP A 3 -20.34 -0.95 -10.76
CA ASP A 3 -19.20 -1.65 -11.40
C ASP A 3 -17.88 -0.94 -11.10
N GLY A 4 -17.56 -0.80 -9.80
CA GLY A 4 -16.32 -0.19 -9.31
C GLY A 4 -15.41 -1.14 -8.54
N GLU A 5 -15.72 -2.45 -8.53
CA GLU A 5 -15.05 -3.40 -7.65
C GLU A 5 -13.76 -3.98 -8.25
N ARG A 6 -13.71 -4.12 -9.58
CA ARG A 6 -12.58 -4.67 -10.33
C ARG A 6 -12.39 -3.98 -11.68
N SER A 7 -11.14 -3.81 -12.09
CA SER A 7 -10.80 -3.34 -13.43
C SER A 7 -9.49 -3.97 -13.91
N ALA A 8 -9.29 -3.98 -15.23
CA ALA A 8 -8.03 -4.36 -15.86
C ALA A 8 -7.69 -3.31 -16.92
N THR A 9 -6.41 -2.96 -17.01
CA THR A 9 -5.89 -2.04 -18.03
C THR A 9 -4.82 -2.76 -18.84
N ALA A 10 -4.75 -2.45 -20.13
CA ALA A 10 -3.69 -2.87 -21.02
C ALA A 10 -3.13 -1.63 -21.73
N LEU A 11 -1.82 -1.42 -21.65
CA LEU A 11 -1.10 -0.35 -22.34
C LEU A 11 -0.24 -0.98 -23.43
N VAL A 12 -0.28 -0.43 -24.64
CA VAL A 12 0.48 -0.93 -25.80
C VAL A 12 1.84 -0.24 -25.85
N GLY A 13 2.91 -1.01 -26.06
CA GLY A 13 4.24 -0.49 -26.33
C GLY A 13 4.29 0.28 -27.65
N SER A 14 4.93 1.45 -27.65
CA SER A 14 5.02 2.30 -28.85
C SER A 14 6.13 1.90 -29.82
N ARG A 15 7.08 1.06 -29.41
CA ARG A 15 8.27 0.67 -30.19
C ARG A 15 8.35 -0.82 -30.49
N GLU A 16 7.69 -1.64 -29.69
CA GLU A 16 7.67 -3.09 -29.82
C GLU A 16 6.27 -3.59 -29.47
N ARG A 17 5.90 -4.75 -30.01
CA ARG A 17 4.63 -5.38 -29.69
C ARG A 17 4.71 -5.95 -28.28
N VAL A 18 4.25 -5.17 -27.31
CA VAL A 18 4.11 -5.59 -25.92
C VAL A 18 2.89 -4.93 -25.31
N PHE A 19 2.19 -5.66 -24.45
CA PHE A 19 1.04 -5.20 -23.69
C PHE A 19 1.41 -5.22 -22.21
N LEU A 20 1.42 -4.07 -21.56
CA LEU A 20 1.60 -3.94 -20.12
C LEU A 20 0.24 -3.99 -19.45
N MET A 21 0.04 -4.98 -18.60
CA MET A 21 -1.23 -5.23 -17.93
C MET A 21 -1.17 -4.85 -16.45
N GLN A 22 -2.26 -4.26 -15.96
CA GLN A 22 -2.52 -4.13 -14.53
C GLN A 22 -3.95 -4.55 -14.21
N PHE A 23 -4.10 -5.25 -13.09
CA PHE A 23 -5.38 -5.73 -12.58
C PHE A 23 -5.63 -5.08 -11.22
N TRP A 24 -6.76 -4.42 -11.07
CA TRP A 24 -7.09 -3.61 -9.91
C TRP A 24 -8.38 -4.09 -9.26
N ALA A 25 -8.41 -4.11 -7.93
CA ALA A 25 -9.63 -4.29 -7.16
C ALA A 25 -9.65 -3.31 -5.99
N ARG A 26 -10.77 -2.63 -5.77
CA ARG A 26 -11.01 -1.77 -4.60
C ARG A 26 -9.84 -0.82 -4.28
N GLY A 27 -9.24 -0.23 -5.33
CA GLY A 27 -8.12 0.71 -5.21
C GLY A 27 -6.73 0.08 -5.00
N VAL A 28 -6.60 -1.24 -5.05
CA VAL A 28 -5.34 -1.97 -4.89
C VAL A 28 -4.92 -2.56 -6.25
N CYS A 29 -3.64 -2.38 -6.62
CA CYS A 29 -3.05 -3.08 -7.76
C CYS A 29 -2.79 -4.53 -7.35
N MET A 30 -3.64 -5.44 -7.83
CA MET A 30 -3.66 -6.84 -7.43
C MET A 30 -2.60 -7.64 -8.18
N ALA A 31 -2.50 -7.44 -9.48
CA ALA A 31 -1.51 -8.10 -10.31
C ALA A 31 -1.07 -7.21 -11.46
N ARG A 32 0.07 -7.58 -12.05
CA ARG A 32 0.66 -6.95 -13.21
C ARG A 32 1.32 -8.00 -14.09
N GLY A 33 1.42 -7.73 -15.37
CA GLY A 33 2.09 -8.62 -16.30
C GLY A 33 2.46 -7.92 -17.59
N ASN A 34 3.26 -8.57 -18.41
CA ASN A 34 3.49 -8.14 -19.77
C ASN A 34 3.51 -9.35 -20.73
N THR A 35 3.01 -9.14 -21.94
CA THR A 35 2.98 -10.17 -22.99
C THR A 35 2.89 -9.50 -24.35
N ASP A 36 3.34 -10.16 -25.42
CA ASP A 36 3.13 -9.75 -26.82
C ASP A 36 1.91 -10.44 -27.46
N ASP A 37 1.29 -11.38 -26.74
CA ASP A 37 0.11 -12.12 -27.18
C ASP A 37 -1.18 -11.41 -26.75
N LEU A 38 -1.94 -10.93 -27.74
CA LEU A 38 -3.22 -10.25 -27.51
C LEU A 38 -4.32 -11.25 -27.06
N HIS A 39 -4.21 -12.52 -27.42
CA HIS A 39 -5.14 -13.54 -26.94
C HIS A 39 -4.93 -13.79 -25.45
N ALA A 40 -3.66 -13.86 -24.98
CA ALA A 40 -3.34 -13.92 -23.56
C ALA A 40 -3.84 -12.69 -22.78
N VAL A 41 -3.75 -11.49 -23.36
CA VAL A 41 -4.34 -10.27 -22.77
C VAL A 41 -5.85 -10.42 -22.57
N ALA A 42 -6.57 -10.80 -23.63
CA ALA A 42 -8.03 -10.95 -23.57
C ALA A 42 -8.46 -12.06 -22.59
N GLY A 43 -7.71 -13.16 -22.56
CA GLY A 43 -7.92 -14.27 -21.63
C GLY A 43 -7.75 -13.85 -20.17
N ALA A 44 -6.61 -13.24 -19.84
CA ALA A 44 -6.34 -12.77 -18.48
C ALA A 44 -7.35 -11.70 -18.01
N MET A 45 -7.77 -10.79 -18.90
CA MET A 45 -8.86 -9.85 -18.62
C MET A 45 -10.17 -10.57 -18.30
N ARG A 46 -10.55 -11.60 -19.08
CA ARG A 46 -11.77 -12.37 -18.80
C ARG A 46 -11.68 -13.15 -17.48
N THR A 47 -10.56 -13.83 -17.21
CA THR A 47 -10.32 -14.50 -15.92
C THR A 47 -10.43 -13.50 -14.77
N TRP A 48 -9.89 -12.30 -14.91
CA TRP A 48 -10.03 -11.28 -13.88
C TRP A 48 -11.49 -10.81 -13.71
N GLN A 49 -12.20 -10.55 -14.80
CA GLN A 49 -13.58 -10.06 -14.70
C GLN A 49 -14.58 -11.11 -14.21
N SER A 50 -14.25 -12.41 -14.29
CA SER A 50 -15.08 -13.47 -13.70
C SER A 50 -15.02 -13.53 -12.17
N GLY A 51 -14.16 -12.75 -11.53
CA GLY A 51 -13.98 -12.75 -10.08
C GLY A 51 -12.85 -13.66 -9.58
N ALA A 52 -12.03 -14.24 -10.47
CA ALA A 52 -10.92 -15.11 -10.09
C ALA A 52 -9.95 -14.42 -9.11
N ARG A 53 -9.46 -15.17 -8.12
CA ARG A 53 -8.48 -14.70 -7.15
C ARG A 53 -7.14 -14.45 -7.82
N VAL A 54 -6.32 -13.60 -7.20
CA VAL A 54 -5.02 -13.21 -7.75
C VAL A 54 -4.07 -14.42 -7.95
N ARG A 55 -4.20 -15.44 -7.10
CA ARG A 55 -3.45 -16.69 -7.20
C ARG A 55 -3.90 -17.55 -8.39
N GLU A 56 -5.21 -17.60 -8.64
CA GLU A 56 -5.78 -18.33 -9.78
C GLU A 56 -5.36 -17.65 -11.08
N LEU A 57 -5.47 -16.32 -11.14
CA LEU A 57 -5.05 -15.51 -12.28
C LEU A 57 -3.57 -15.75 -12.63
N GLY A 58 -2.67 -15.71 -11.64
CA GLY A 58 -1.24 -15.96 -11.86
C GLY A 58 -0.89 -17.42 -12.17
N SER A 59 -1.72 -18.38 -11.75
CA SER A 59 -1.55 -19.79 -12.09
C SER A 59 -2.00 -20.10 -13.52
N GLU A 60 -3.07 -19.47 -14.00
CA GLU A 60 -3.60 -19.66 -15.35
C GLU A 60 -2.79 -18.87 -16.39
N TRP A 61 -2.27 -17.69 -16.00
CA TRP A 61 -1.55 -16.79 -16.89
C TRP A 61 -0.13 -16.53 -16.35
N PRO A 62 0.90 -17.31 -16.75
CA PRO A 62 2.25 -17.24 -16.20
C PRO A 62 2.96 -15.88 -16.34
N PHE A 63 2.51 -15.04 -17.29
CA PHE A 63 3.01 -13.68 -17.46
C PHE A 63 2.50 -12.70 -16.38
N VAL A 64 1.49 -13.11 -15.61
CA VAL A 64 0.87 -12.32 -14.54
C VAL A 64 1.54 -12.64 -13.21
N THR A 65 2.04 -11.60 -12.57
CA THR A 65 2.66 -11.65 -11.25
C THR A 65 1.89 -10.80 -10.26
N PHE A 66 1.87 -11.21 -8.99
CA PHE A 66 1.23 -10.46 -7.90
C PHE A 66 2.13 -10.39 -6.68
N SER A 67 1.88 -9.39 -5.84
CA SER A 67 2.65 -9.18 -4.62
C SER A 67 2.03 -9.93 -3.43
N PRO A 68 2.80 -10.23 -2.37
CA PRO A 68 2.24 -10.74 -1.12
C PRO A 68 1.13 -9.84 -0.55
N LEU A 69 1.22 -8.52 -0.76
CA LEU A 69 0.20 -7.56 -0.35
C LEU A 69 -1.14 -7.80 -1.06
N ALA A 70 -1.14 -8.10 -2.35
CA ALA A 70 -2.37 -8.40 -3.09
C ALA A 70 -3.06 -9.65 -2.54
N ALA A 71 -2.30 -10.71 -2.30
CA ALA A 71 -2.85 -11.93 -1.69
C ALA A 71 -3.34 -11.68 -0.25
N ALA A 72 -2.65 -10.84 0.53
CA ALA A 72 -3.10 -10.44 1.87
C ALA A 72 -4.37 -9.58 1.83
N HIS A 73 -4.53 -8.72 0.82
CA HIS A 73 -5.73 -7.92 0.62
C HIS A 73 -6.97 -8.79 0.41
N GLU A 74 -6.88 -9.87 -0.39
CA GLU A 74 -7.99 -10.81 -0.57
C GLU A 74 -8.43 -11.49 0.73
N ARG A 75 -7.52 -11.62 1.72
CA ARG A 75 -7.81 -12.19 3.04
C ARG A 75 -8.21 -11.16 4.10
N GLY A 76 -8.20 -9.87 3.77
CA GLY A 76 -8.44 -8.79 4.74
C GLY A 76 -7.24 -8.48 5.65
N GLU A 77 -6.05 -8.95 5.32
CA GLU A 77 -4.83 -8.87 6.16
C GLU A 77 -3.82 -7.81 5.67
N ALA A 78 -4.23 -6.92 4.76
CA ALA A 78 -3.29 -6.03 4.06
C ALA A 78 -2.53 -5.06 4.99
N ALA A 79 -3.22 -4.48 5.99
CA ALA A 79 -2.59 -3.59 6.97
C ALA A 79 -1.51 -4.33 7.76
N GLU A 80 -1.85 -5.50 8.32
CA GLU A 80 -0.91 -6.33 9.07
C GLU A 80 0.28 -6.78 8.20
N CYS A 81 0.01 -7.23 6.97
CA CYS A 81 1.05 -7.64 6.03
C CYS A 81 2.02 -6.48 5.73
N THR A 82 1.50 -5.24 5.62
CA THR A 82 2.33 -4.06 5.32
C THR A 82 3.15 -3.62 6.52
N TRP A 83 2.56 -3.59 7.71
CA TRP A 83 3.27 -3.34 8.97
C TRP A 83 4.44 -4.29 9.16
N ARG A 84 4.18 -5.60 9.02
CA ARG A 84 5.22 -6.64 9.14
C ARG A 84 6.33 -6.43 8.11
N ARG A 85 5.95 -6.21 6.85
CA ARG A 85 6.92 -5.92 5.77
C ARG A 85 7.77 -4.70 6.09
N TYR A 86 7.18 -3.62 6.60
CA TYR A 86 7.90 -2.39 6.92
C TYR A 86 8.89 -2.59 8.08
N HIS A 87 8.47 -3.32 9.11
CA HIS A 87 9.30 -3.66 10.25
C HIS A 87 10.48 -4.58 9.85
N GLU A 88 10.22 -5.65 9.08
CA GLU A 88 11.23 -6.66 8.71
C GLU A 88 12.20 -6.17 7.63
N ASN A 89 11.74 -5.35 6.68
CA ASN A 89 12.53 -4.96 5.51
C ASN A 89 13.11 -3.54 5.60
N ALA A 90 13.14 -2.92 6.78
CA ALA A 90 13.68 -1.57 6.94
C ALA A 90 15.11 -1.42 6.38
N ARG A 91 15.93 -2.46 6.48
CA ARG A 91 17.31 -2.48 5.93
C ARG A 91 17.38 -2.52 4.41
N ARG A 92 16.32 -2.98 3.73
CA ARG A 92 16.26 -3.13 2.25
C ARG A 92 15.62 -1.93 1.56
N ALA A 93 15.14 -0.95 2.33
CA ALA A 93 14.47 0.24 1.81
C ALA A 93 14.98 1.48 2.58
N PRO A 94 15.85 2.32 1.99
CA PRO A 94 16.45 3.48 2.67
C PRO A 94 15.44 4.40 3.36
N GLN A 95 14.25 4.56 2.78
CA GLN A 95 13.17 5.35 3.36
C GLN A 95 12.58 4.75 4.63
N LEU A 96 12.57 3.42 4.75
CA LEU A 96 12.10 2.73 5.95
C LEU A 96 13.16 2.66 7.04
N LEU A 97 14.44 2.73 6.68
CA LEU A 97 15.54 2.70 7.65
C LEU A 97 15.44 3.87 8.64
N ARG A 98 15.18 5.09 8.15
CA ARG A 98 15.00 6.27 9.02
C ARG A 98 13.67 6.28 9.78
N LEU A 99 12.74 5.39 9.42
CA LEU A 99 11.45 5.21 10.09
C LEU A 99 11.44 4.02 11.05
N HIS A 100 12.54 3.27 11.14
CA HIS A 100 12.53 1.94 11.76
C HIS A 100 12.14 2.01 13.24
N SER A 101 12.74 2.89 14.05
CA SER A 101 12.40 3.00 15.47
C SER A 101 10.94 3.39 15.67
N PHE A 102 10.42 4.33 14.87
CA PHE A 102 8.99 4.68 14.90
C PHE A 102 8.10 3.46 14.56
N ILE A 103 8.41 2.74 13.49
CA ILE A 103 7.64 1.55 13.06
C ILE A 103 7.67 0.46 14.13
N THR A 104 8.82 0.25 14.78
CA THR A 104 8.99 -0.72 15.87
C THR A 104 8.10 -0.42 17.06
N VAL A 105 7.88 0.86 17.41
CA VAL A 105 6.91 1.22 18.46
C VAL A 105 5.48 1.11 17.94
N ALA A 106 5.20 1.69 16.77
CA ALA A 106 3.85 1.81 16.24
C ALA A 106 3.17 0.47 15.92
N ILE A 107 3.93 -0.56 15.51
CA ILE A 107 3.38 -1.89 15.19
C ILE A 107 2.73 -2.59 16.41
N HIS A 108 3.14 -2.22 17.62
CA HIS A 108 2.57 -2.74 18.86
C HIS A 108 1.32 -2.00 19.33
N GLU A 109 1.00 -0.85 18.74
CA GLU A 109 -0.18 -0.05 19.10
C GLU A 109 -1.43 -0.51 18.33
N PRO A 110 -2.47 -1.06 18.99
CA PRO A 110 -3.61 -1.66 18.30
C PRO A 110 -4.38 -0.69 17.38
N ARG A 111 -4.47 0.59 17.76
CA ARG A 111 -5.16 1.62 16.97
C ARG A 111 -4.41 1.93 15.66
N LEU A 112 -3.08 1.96 15.69
CA LEU A 112 -2.25 2.19 14.49
C LEU A 112 -2.13 0.94 13.63
N ARG A 113 -2.01 -0.23 14.25
CA ARG A 113 -1.91 -1.51 13.53
C ARG A 113 -3.12 -1.81 12.64
N GLN A 114 -4.28 -1.25 12.97
CA GLN A 114 -5.50 -1.35 12.15
C GLN A 114 -5.50 -0.45 10.91
N LEU A 115 -4.69 0.61 10.90
CA LEU A 115 -4.56 1.50 9.75
C LEU A 115 -3.56 0.91 8.76
N MET A 116 -3.78 1.16 7.48
CA MET A 116 -2.84 0.85 6.41
C MET A 116 -1.70 1.89 6.45
N PRO A 117 -0.46 1.49 6.77
CA PRO A 117 0.67 2.39 6.64
C PRO A 117 1.09 2.50 5.18
N PHE A 118 1.53 3.68 4.76
CA PHE A 118 2.10 3.86 3.44
C PHE A 118 3.14 4.97 3.45
N THR A 119 4.14 4.84 2.58
CA THR A 119 5.15 5.89 2.38
C THR A 119 4.81 6.73 1.16
N SER A 120 4.92 8.06 1.29
CA SER A 120 4.93 8.97 0.16
C SER A 120 6.18 9.83 0.26
N HIS A 121 7.05 9.75 -0.76
CA HIS A 121 8.42 10.21 -0.70
C HIS A 121 9.15 9.57 0.51
N TRP A 122 9.49 10.34 1.52
CA TRP A 122 10.21 9.91 2.71
C TRP A 122 9.35 9.91 3.98
N ASN A 123 8.06 10.26 3.86
CA ASN A 123 7.16 10.41 4.99
C ASN A 123 6.23 9.20 5.10
N LEU A 124 5.90 8.82 6.32
CA LEU A 124 4.92 7.81 6.65
C LEU A 124 3.55 8.46 6.85
N GLY A 125 2.54 7.94 6.16
CA GLY A 125 1.14 8.26 6.35
C GLY A 125 0.35 7.02 6.76
N PHE A 126 -0.88 7.26 7.21
CA PHE A 126 -1.83 6.22 7.58
C PHE A 126 -3.13 6.40 6.81
N SER A 127 -3.81 5.30 6.54
CA SER A 127 -5.09 5.31 5.86
C SER A 127 -6.05 4.32 6.51
N ARG A 128 -7.32 4.70 6.63
CA ARG A 128 -8.41 3.80 7.02
C ARG A 128 -8.79 2.84 5.89
N THR A 129 -8.42 3.16 4.66
CA THR A 129 -8.59 2.32 3.47
C THR A 129 -7.28 1.70 3.03
N VAL A 130 -7.33 0.48 2.51
CA VAL A 130 -6.14 -0.22 1.97
C VAL A 130 -5.80 0.23 0.55
N GLY A 131 -6.83 0.48 -0.27
CA GLY A 131 -6.68 0.92 -1.65
C GLY A 131 -6.81 2.43 -1.80
N TYR A 132 -6.31 2.94 -2.92
CA TYR A 132 -6.48 4.33 -3.32
C TYR A 132 -7.94 4.64 -3.70
N PRO A 133 -8.48 5.82 -3.37
CA PRO A 133 -7.84 6.90 -2.61
C PRO A 133 -7.70 6.56 -1.12
N TYR A 134 -6.56 6.97 -0.56
CA TYR A 134 -6.33 6.90 0.88
C TYR A 134 -7.21 7.92 1.62
N SER A 135 -7.57 7.62 2.87
CA SER A 135 -8.57 8.39 3.62
C SER A 135 -8.20 9.86 3.83
N GLY A 136 -6.90 10.19 3.85
CA GLY A 136 -6.41 11.58 3.84
C GLY A 136 -6.68 12.37 5.12
N ASP A 137 -7.08 11.69 6.19
CA ASP A 137 -7.57 12.25 7.46
C ASP A 137 -6.68 11.88 8.67
N CYS A 138 -5.57 11.18 8.42
CA CYS A 138 -4.64 10.77 9.47
C CYS A 138 -3.39 11.67 9.49
N PRO A 139 -2.73 11.82 10.65
CA PRO A 139 -1.44 12.51 10.76
C PRO A 139 -0.34 11.90 9.88
N TRP A 140 0.68 12.69 9.62
CA TRP A 140 1.88 12.30 8.87
C TRP A 140 3.12 12.36 9.75
N VAL A 141 4.06 11.46 9.48
CA VAL A 141 5.32 11.33 10.20
C VAL A 141 6.48 11.49 9.22
N GLU A 142 7.32 12.48 9.47
CA GLU A 142 8.55 12.74 8.71
C GLU A 142 9.77 12.39 9.57
N PRO A 143 10.67 11.51 9.10
CA PRO A 143 11.90 11.21 9.82
C PRO A 143 12.92 12.35 9.68
N LEU A 144 13.48 12.77 10.80
CA LEU A 144 14.57 13.74 10.91
C LEU A 144 15.88 13.04 11.31
N ASP A 145 16.92 13.83 11.54
CA ASP A 145 18.21 13.32 12.03
C ASP A 145 18.15 13.03 13.53
N GLY A 146 19.00 12.10 13.99
CA GLY A 146 19.08 11.72 15.39
C GLY A 146 17.87 10.92 15.90
N ASP A 147 17.23 10.13 15.04
CA ASP A 147 16.07 9.28 15.37
C ASP A 147 14.88 10.05 15.97
N ARG A 148 14.66 11.25 15.43
CA ARG A 148 13.52 12.12 15.76
C ARG A 148 12.55 12.18 14.60
N TYR A 149 11.30 12.46 14.91
CA TYR A 149 10.21 12.47 13.96
C TYR A 149 9.39 13.73 14.12
N ARG A 150 9.17 14.44 13.02
CA ARG A 150 8.19 15.53 12.95
C ARG A 150 6.83 14.92 12.65
N VAL A 151 5.85 15.22 13.49
CA VAL A 151 4.45 14.81 13.30
C VAL A 151 3.64 16.02 12.86
N THR A 152 2.85 15.85 11.81
CA THR A 152 1.95 16.89 11.29
C THR A 152 0.52 16.36 11.22
N ALA A 153 -0.46 17.26 11.31
CA ALA A 153 -1.86 16.92 11.11
C ALA A 153 -2.13 16.43 9.67
N ALA A 154 -3.35 15.97 9.41
CA ALA A 154 -3.76 15.44 8.10
C ALA A 154 -3.53 16.43 6.93
N ASP A 155 -3.68 17.73 7.20
CA ASP A 155 -3.44 18.81 6.23
C ASP A 155 -1.96 19.05 5.91
N ARG A 156 -1.05 18.40 6.65
CA ARG A 156 0.42 18.55 6.60
C ARG A 156 0.94 19.97 6.86
N ARG A 157 0.10 20.90 7.30
CA ARG A 157 0.46 22.29 7.56
C ARG A 157 0.69 22.51 9.04
N ARG A 158 -0.15 21.92 9.89
CA ARG A 158 -0.02 22.05 11.34
C ARG A 158 0.98 21.03 11.88
N GLU A 159 2.11 21.50 12.40
CA GLU A 159 3.02 20.67 13.19
C GLU A 159 2.40 20.38 14.56
N LEU A 160 2.35 19.10 14.93
CA LEU A 160 1.86 18.60 16.21
C LEU A 160 3.02 18.43 17.21
N GLY A 161 4.24 18.31 16.70
CA GLY A 161 5.47 18.31 17.47
C GLY A 161 6.55 17.47 16.82
N THR A 162 7.76 17.58 17.36
CA THR A 162 8.93 16.79 16.95
C THR A 162 9.52 16.05 18.14
N ALA A 163 9.55 14.72 18.13
CA ALA A 163 10.00 13.93 19.28
C ALA A 163 10.66 12.60 18.86
N ASP A 164 11.07 11.78 19.83
CA ASP A 164 11.49 10.39 19.58
C ASP A 164 10.31 9.52 19.09
N ALA A 165 10.59 8.25 18.79
CA ALA A 165 9.61 7.30 18.30
C ALA A 165 8.37 7.18 19.21
N ALA A 166 8.55 6.95 20.51
CA ALA A 166 7.46 6.69 21.44
C ALA A 166 6.55 7.90 21.62
N ARG A 167 7.14 9.09 21.79
CA ARG A 167 6.36 10.31 21.94
C ARG A 167 5.68 10.71 20.63
N SER A 168 6.31 10.45 19.49
CA SER A 168 5.70 10.71 18.17
C SER A 168 4.51 9.80 17.90
N VAL A 169 4.55 8.53 18.32
CA VAL A 169 3.39 7.64 18.30
C VAL A 169 2.24 8.20 19.14
N ALA A 170 2.53 8.72 20.34
CA ALA A 170 1.51 9.36 21.17
C ALA A 170 0.90 10.61 20.49
N LEU A 171 1.72 11.43 19.81
CA LEU A 171 1.23 12.59 19.04
C LEU A 171 0.30 12.15 17.90
N VAL A 172 0.64 11.09 17.17
CA VAL A 172 -0.23 10.55 16.12
C VAL A 172 -1.55 10.06 16.72
N LEU A 173 -1.50 9.26 17.79
CA LEU A 173 -2.68 8.68 18.43
C LEU A 173 -3.66 9.72 18.99
N ALA A 174 -3.13 10.87 19.44
CA ALA A 174 -3.91 11.98 19.95
C ALA A 174 -4.68 12.73 18.85
N GLU A 175 -4.23 12.63 17.60
CA GLU A 175 -4.84 13.30 16.44
C GLU A 175 -5.44 12.33 15.41
N LEU A 176 -5.58 11.05 15.76
CA LEU A 176 -6.38 10.14 14.96
C LEU A 176 -7.85 10.54 15.07
N PRO A 177 -8.59 10.56 13.95
CA PRO A 177 -10.03 10.78 13.99
C PRO A 177 -10.71 9.69 14.82
N ASP A 178 -11.80 10.06 15.46
CA ASP A 178 -12.72 9.09 16.07
C ASP A 178 -13.28 8.15 14.99
N ARG A 179 -13.61 6.92 15.40
CA ARG A 179 -14.04 5.85 14.49
C ARG A 179 -15.32 6.18 13.74
#